data_AF-A0A2J6HM76-F1
#
_entry.id   AF-A0A2J6HM76-F1
#
_cell.length_a   1.000
_cell.length_b   1.000
_cell.length_c   1.000
_cell.angle_alpha   90.00
_cell.angle_beta   90.00
_cell.angle_gamma   90.00
#
_symmetry.space_group_name_H-M   'P 1'
#
loop_
_entity.id
_entity.type
_entity.pdbx_description
1 polymer ?
#
loop_
_entity_poly.entity_id
_entity_poly.type
_entity_poly.pdbx_seq_one_letter_code
_entity_poly.pdbx_strand_id
1 'polypeptide(L)'
;MNIPPDYMLFFLIVIVFTAAFILLPIPQWIMAKRYGAQITFIEAMMMSFRRVKAGRILNALSLAASAKIDVTAEELEKHYLAGGDVQKVVLAMIRAKKKGEAIYKKDFFKADLEQ
;
A
#
# COMPACT_ATOMS: atom_id res chain seq x y z
N MET A 1 7.27 18.93 -43.81
CA MET A 1 8.37 18.81 -42.84
C MET A 1 8.63 17.32 -42.66
N ASN A 2 9.65 16.78 -43.33
CA ASN A 2 9.94 15.34 -43.31
C ASN A 2 10.68 15.04 -42.01
N ILE A 3 10.02 14.38 -41.05
CA ILE A 3 10.65 14.01 -39.79
C ILE A 3 11.59 12.85 -40.11
N PRO A 4 12.91 12.97 -39.89
CA PRO A 4 13.83 11.93 -40.27
C PRO A 4 13.61 10.66 -39.41
N PRO A 5 13.78 9.45 -39.98
CA PRO A 5 13.34 8.20 -39.32
C PRO A 5 14.05 7.90 -38.00
N ASP A 6 15.27 8.39 -37.82
CA ASP A 6 16.08 8.29 -36.61
C ASP A 6 15.45 9.03 -35.42
N TYR A 7 14.80 10.17 -35.65
CA TYR A 7 14.08 10.90 -34.60
C TYR A 7 12.82 10.17 -34.15
N MET A 8 12.13 9.46 -35.05
CA MET A 8 10.97 8.63 -34.70
C MET A 8 11.38 7.45 -33.82
N LEU A 9 12.51 6.80 -34.14
CA LEU A 9 13.04 5.69 -33.35
C LEU A 9 13.49 6.15 -31.96
N PHE A 10 14.19 7.30 -31.88
CA PHE A 10 14.60 7.88 -30.61
C PHE A 10 13.39 8.20 -29.72
N PHE A 11 12.34 8.81 -30.28
CA PHE A 11 11.14 9.15 -29.54
C PHE A 11 10.41 7.90 -29.02
N LEU A 12 10.32 6.84 -29.85
CA LEU A 12 9.73 5.56 -29.45
C LEU A 12 10.51 4.91 -28.29
N ILE A 13 11.85 4.92 -28.34
CA ILE A 13 12.70 4.38 -27.28
C ILE A 13 12.47 5.14 -25.97
N VAL A 14 12.44 6.47 -26.02
CA VAL A 14 12.21 7.31 -24.83
C VAL A 14 10.83 7.04 -24.21
N ILE A 15 9.78 6.89 -25.04
CA ILE A 15 8.43 6.55 -24.55
C ILE A 15 8.42 5.19 -23.86
N VAL A 16 8.99 4.16 -24.49
CA VAL A 16 9.03 2.80 -23.93
C VAL A 16 9.84 2.78 -22.62
N PHE A 17 10.97 3.47 -22.59
CA PHE A 17 11.83 3.56 -21.41
C PHE A 17 11.13 4.31 -20.27
N THR A 18 10.42 5.40 -20.57
CA THR A 18 9.68 6.18 -19.58
C THR A 18 8.49 5.40 -19.04
N ALA A 19 7.75 4.69 -19.90
CA ALA A 19 6.65 3.81 -19.50
C ALA A 19 7.15 2.67 -18.60
N ALA A 20 8.31 2.06 -18.93
CA ALA A 20 8.94 1.05 -18.09
C ALA A 20 9.34 1.59 -16.71
N PHE A 21 9.84 2.83 -16.64
CA PHE A 21 10.16 3.50 -15.38
C PHE A 21 8.93 3.83 -14.52
N ILE A 22 7.81 4.21 -15.14
CA ILE A 22 6.53 4.43 -14.43
C ILE A 22 5.95 3.11 -13.91
N LEU A 23 6.22 2.00 -14.59
CA LEU A 23 5.81 0.66 -14.16
C LEU A 23 6.67 0.10 -13.02
N LEU A 24 7.87 0.64 -12.79
CA LEU A 24 8.76 0.21 -11.70
C LEU A 24 8.25 0.75 -10.33
N PRO A 25 7.94 -0.12 -9.36
CA PRO A 25 7.34 0.24 -8.07
C PRO A 25 8.37 0.76 -7.05
N ILE A 26 9.27 1.66 -7.48
CA ILE A 26 10.28 2.27 -6.61
C ILE A 26 9.68 2.92 -5.33
N PRO A 27 8.55 3.65 -5.37
CA PRO A 27 8.04 4.30 -4.16
C PRO A 27 7.52 3.33 -3.08
N GLN A 28 7.15 2.10 -3.45
CA GLN A 28 6.54 1.12 -2.54
C GLN A 28 7.58 0.40 -1.68
N TRP A 29 8.69 0.00 -2.31
CA TRP A 29 9.79 -0.71 -1.64
C TRP A 29 10.48 0.18 -0.59
N ILE A 30 10.63 1.48 -0.89
CA ILE A 30 11.26 2.44 0.03
C ILE A 30 10.42 2.64 1.30
N MET A 31 9.08 2.64 1.20
CA MET A 31 8.20 2.72 2.36
C MET A 31 8.33 1.47 3.24
N ALA A 32 8.24 0.27 2.67
CA ALA A 32 8.35 -0.98 3.41
C ALA A 32 9.69 -1.11 4.16
N LYS A 33 10.79 -0.73 3.50
CA LYS A 33 12.12 -0.72 4.12
C LYS A 33 12.22 0.27 5.28
N ARG A 34 11.56 1.43 5.21
CA ARG A 34 11.49 2.42 6.31
C ARG A 34 10.75 1.90 7.54
N TYR A 35 9.80 0.99 7.35
CA TYR A 35 9.05 0.35 8.44
C TYR A 35 9.68 -0.97 8.93
N GLY A 36 10.91 -1.29 8.50
CA GLY A 36 11.64 -2.48 8.96
C GLY A 36 11.17 -3.81 8.34
N ALA A 37 10.29 -3.77 7.34
CA ALA A 37 9.87 -4.97 6.63
C ALA A 37 10.99 -5.41 5.67
N GLN A 38 11.58 -6.57 5.94
CA GLN A 38 12.56 -7.22 5.06
C GLN A 38 11.84 -7.85 3.87
N ILE A 39 11.30 -7.03 2.97
CA ILE A 39 10.71 -7.50 1.73
C ILE A 39 11.67 -7.30 0.56
N THR A 40 11.75 -8.32 -0.29
CA THR A 40 12.57 -8.33 -1.50
C THR A 40 11.90 -7.48 -2.58
N PHE A 41 12.69 -6.87 -3.47
CA PHE A 41 12.17 -6.05 -4.58
C PHE A 41 11.12 -6.80 -5.44
N ILE A 42 11.31 -8.10 -5.64
CA ILE A 42 10.41 -8.98 -6.40
C ILE A 42 9.06 -9.19 -5.68
N GLU A 43 9.07 -9.32 -4.35
CA GLU A 43 7.85 -9.51 -3.55
C GLU A 43 6.98 -8.24 -3.55
N ALA A 44 7.62 -7.06 -3.42
CA ALA A 44 6.95 -5.77 -3.53
C ALA A 44 6.31 -5.55 -4.93
N MET A 45 6.99 -6.03 -5.98
CA MET A 45 6.49 -5.99 -7.35
C MET A 45 5.28 -6.91 -7.55
N MET A 46 5.30 -8.13 -6.98
CA MET A 46 4.16 -9.04 -7.02
C MET A 46 2.93 -8.51 -6.26
N MET A 47 3.13 -7.88 -5.09
CA MET A 47 2.04 -7.22 -4.36
C MET A 47 1.40 -6.08 -5.15
N SER A 48 2.21 -5.32 -5.89
CA SER A 48 1.76 -4.18 -6.69
C SER A 48 0.96 -4.58 -7.94
N PHE A 49 1.07 -5.81 -8.44
CA PHE A 49 0.30 -6.27 -9.61
C PHE A 49 -1.20 -6.41 -9.31
N ARG A 50 -1.59 -6.51 -8.03
CA ARG A 50 -3.00 -6.45 -7.55
C ARG A 50 -3.55 -5.02 -7.40
N ARG A 51 -2.99 -4.08 -8.17
CA ARG A 51 -2.94 -2.59 -8.12
C ARG A 51 -4.15 -1.76 -7.65
N VAL A 52 -5.29 -2.34 -7.26
CA VAL A 52 -6.46 -1.62 -6.70
C VAL A 52 -6.49 -1.62 -5.17
N LYS A 53 -5.67 -2.45 -4.49
CA LYS A 53 -5.77 -2.67 -3.03
C LYS A 53 -4.66 -2.00 -2.20
N ALA A 54 -3.49 -1.73 -2.79
CA ALA A 54 -2.31 -1.26 -2.05
C ALA A 54 -2.48 0.15 -1.45
N GLY A 55 -3.14 1.08 -2.15
CA GLY A 55 -3.28 2.46 -1.69
C GLY A 55 -4.05 2.60 -0.36
N ARG A 56 -5.16 1.86 -0.20
CA ARG A 56 -5.97 1.90 1.04
C ARG A 56 -5.23 1.28 2.22
N ILE A 57 -4.50 0.17 1.97
CA ILE A 57 -3.71 -0.52 3.00
C ILE A 57 -2.55 0.37 3.46
N LEU A 58 -1.83 1.01 2.53
CA LEU A 58 -0.73 1.93 2.88
C LEU A 58 -1.20 3.14 3.68
N ASN A 59 -2.34 3.74 3.32
CA ASN A 59 -2.91 4.84 4.09
C ASN A 59 -3.35 4.39 5.49
N ALA A 60 -3.90 3.18 5.63
CA ALA A 60 -4.24 2.62 6.94
C ALA A 60 -2.98 2.34 7.78
N LEU A 61 -1.91 1.81 7.18
CA LEU A 61 -0.62 1.58 7.85
C LEU A 61 0.03 2.88 8.35
N SER A 62 0.03 3.94 7.53
CA SER A 62 0.63 5.23 7.93
C SER A 62 -0.13 5.87 9.09
N LEU A 63 -1.47 5.77 9.12
CA LEU A 63 -2.31 6.21 10.23
C LEU A 63 -2.03 5.41 11.51
N ALA A 64 -1.92 4.08 11.40
CA ALA A 64 -1.64 3.23 12.54
C ALA A 64 -0.23 3.48 13.10
N ALA A 65 0.79 3.59 12.24
CA ALA A 65 2.15 3.93 12.61
C ALA A 65 2.22 5.29 13.32
N SER A 66 1.53 6.30 12.78
CA SER A 66 1.46 7.64 13.40
C SER A 66 0.83 7.61 14.80
N ALA A 67 -0.10 6.68 15.04
CA ALA A 67 -0.73 6.47 16.33
C ALA A 67 0.02 5.47 17.24
N LYS A 68 1.19 4.97 16.82
CA LYS A 68 1.93 3.89 17.51
C LYS A 68 1.05 2.66 17.76
N ILE A 69 0.23 2.29 16.78
CA ILE A 69 -0.56 1.06 16.78
C ILE A 69 0.20 0.08 15.90
N ASP A 70 0.56 -1.05 16.49
CA ASP A 70 1.20 -2.13 15.76
C ASP A 70 0.15 -2.86 14.92
N VAL A 71 0.25 -2.84 13.61
CA VAL A 71 -0.59 -3.59 12.65
C VAL A 71 0.25 -3.89 11.43
N THR A 72 0.11 -5.08 10.87
CA THR A 72 0.87 -5.47 9.68
C THR A 72 0.07 -5.25 8.41
N ALA A 73 0.78 -5.12 7.29
CA ALA A 73 0.15 -5.03 5.97
C ALA A 73 -0.70 -6.29 5.67
N GLU A 74 -0.23 -7.46 6.10
CA GLU A 74 -0.90 -8.75 5.90
C GLU A 74 -2.22 -8.84 6.68
N GLU A 75 -2.26 -8.36 7.92
CA GLU A 75 -3.49 -8.30 8.73
C GLU A 75 -4.55 -7.41 8.05
N LEU A 76 -4.14 -6.24 7.57
CA LEU A 76 -5.02 -5.31 6.86
C LEU A 76 -5.43 -5.85 5.49
N GLU A 77 -4.54 -6.52 4.76
CA GLU A 77 -4.89 -7.18 3.50
C GLU A 77 -5.94 -8.27 3.73
N LYS A 78 -5.75 -9.13 4.75
CA LYS A 78 -6.72 -10.16 5.10
C LYS A 78 -8.08 -9.58 5.46
N HIS A 79 -8.12 -8.50 6.24
CA HIS A 79 -9.36 -7.79 6.58
C HIS A 79 -10.04 -7.18 5.35
N TYR A 80 -9.25 -6.54 4.48
CA TYR A 80 -9.75 -5.99 3.22
C TYR A 80 -10.29 -7.08 2.28
N LEU A 81 -9.63 -8.24 2.22
CA LEU A 81 -10.08 -9.39 1.43
C LEU A 81 -11.34 -10.03 2.00
N ALA A 82 -11.55 -9.95 3.32
CA ALA A 82 -12.79 -10.33 3.97
C ALA A 82 -13.95 -9.33 3.70
N GLY A 83 -13.68 -8.23 2.99
CA GLY A 83 -14.66 -7.20 2.63
C GLY A 83 -14.73 -6.02 3.60
N GLY A 84 -13.88 -5.99 4.62
CA GLY A 84 -13.85 -4.92 5.62
C GLY A 84 -13.11 -3.65 5.18
N ASP A 85 -13.38 -2.53 5.87
CA ASP A 85 -12.73 -1.24 5.60
C ASP A 85 -11.52 -1.03 6.53
N VAL A 86 -10.33 -1.18 5.94
CA VAL A 86 -9.05 -1.03 6.65
C VAL A 86 -8.80 0.38 7.21
N GLN A 87 -9.33 1.43 6.61
CA GLN A 87 -9.16 2.79 7.14
C GLN A 87 -10.09 3.01 8.32
N LYS A 88 -11.35 2.56 8.21
CA LYS A 88 -12.35 2.68 9.28
C LYS A 88 -11.90 1.93 10.54
N VAL A 89 -11.40 0.71 10.41
CA VAL A 89 -10.95 -0.09 11.56
C VAL A 89 -9.73 0.54 12.25
N VAL A 90 -8.77 1.08 11.49
CA VAL A 90 -7.62 1.81 12.05
C VAL A 90 -8.06 3.08 12.75
N LEU A 91 -8.98 3.87 12.17
CA LEU A 91 -9.52 5.06 12.84
C LEU A 91 -10.23 4.70 14.15
N ALA A 92 -10.96 3.59 14.19
CA ALA A 92 -11.59 3.09 15.40
C ALA A 92 -10.56 2.74 16.47
N MET A 93 -9.47 2.03 16.10
CA MET A 93 -8.36 1.73 17.01
C MET A 93 -7.68 3.00 17.53
N ILE A 94 -7.50 4.02 16.69
CA ILE A 94 -6.94 5.33 17.12
C ILE A 94 -7.86 6.02 18.13
N ARG A 95 -9.18 5.96 17.91
CA ARG A 95 -10.18 6.54 18.83
C ARG A 95 -10.21 5.81 20.18
N ALA A 96 -10.19 4.48 20.17
CA ALA A 96 -10.10 3.67 21.39
C ALA A 96 -8.81 3.96 22.17
N LYS A 97 -7.67 4.06 21.48
CA LYS A 97 -6.39 4.44 22.09
C LYS A 97 -6.45 5.79 22.78
N LYS A 98 -7.08 6.79 22.14
CA LYS A 98 -7.26 8.13 22.72
C LYS A 98 -8.14 8.11 23.98
N LYS A 99 -9.04 7.15 24.10
CA LYS A 99 -9.88 6.93 25.31
C LYS A 99 -9.16 6.15 26.41
N GLY A 100 -7.96 5.64 26.16
CA GLY A 100 -7.22 4.81 27.11
C GLY A 100 -7.73 3.36 27.19
N GLU A 101 -8.50 2.90 26.20
CA GLU A 101 -9.00 1.53 26.14
C GLU A 101 -7.91 0.56 25.63
N ALA A 102 -7.93 -0.68 26.11
CA ALA A 102 -7.05 -1.73 25.62
C ALA A 102 -7.40 -2.09 24.16
N ILE A 103 -6.39 -2.06 23.28
CA ILE A 103 -6.59 -2.27 21.84
C ILE A 103 -6.31 -3.73 21.49
N TYR A 104 -7.36 -4.53 21.31
CA TYR A 104 -7.24 -5.89 20.80
C TYR A 104 -7.60 -5.92 19.31
N LYS A 105 -6.59 -6.02 18.44
CA LYS A 105 -6.74 -5.95 16.97
C LYS A 105 -7.85 -6.85 16.42
N LYS A 106 -7.97 -8.07 16.97
CA LYS A 106 -8.96 -9.09 16.55
C LYS A 106 -10.41 -8.63 16.76
N ASP A 107 -10.67 -7.86 17.80
CA ASP A 107 -12.02 -7.43 18.15
C ASP A 107 -12.49 -6.34 17.19
N PHE A 108 -11.59 -5.43 16.81
CA PHE A 108 -11.88 -4.39 15.83
C PHE A 108 -12.12 -4.95 14.42
N PHE A 109 -11.35 -5.98 14.00
CA PHE A 109 -11.59 -6.63 12.71
C PHE A 109 -12.92 -7.38 12.67
N LYS A 110 -13.30 -8.06 13.74
CA LYS A 110 -14.61 -8.73 13.80
C LYS A 110 -15.76 -7.72 13.83
N ALA A 111 -15.66 -6.69 14.65
CA ALA A 111 -16.70 -5.67 14.81
C ALA A 111 -17.00 -4.89 13.53
N ASP A 112 -16.04 -4.78 12.60
CA ASP A 112 -16.27 -4.14 11.30
C ASP A 112 -16.92 -5.08 10.27
N LEU A 113 -16.70 -6.39 10.35
CA LEU A 113 -17.31 -7.39 9.46
C LEU A 113 -18.76 -7.75 9.85
N GLU A 114 -19.14 -7.49 11.10
CA GLU A 114 -20.49 -7.74 11.64
C GLU A 114 -21.44 -6.54 11.46
N GLN A 115 -21.02 -5.48 10.76
CA GLN A 115 -21.80 -4.26 10.48
C GLN A 115 -22.27 -4.20 9.03
#